data_AF-A0AB33VH39-F1
#
_entry.id   AF-A0AB33VH39-F1
#
_cell.length_a   1.000
_cell.length_b   1.000
_cell.length_c   1.000
_cell.angle_alpha   90.00
_cell.angle_beta   90.00
_cell.angle_gamma   90.00
#
_symmetry.space_group_name_H-M   'P 1'
#
loop_
_entity.id
_entity.type
_entity.pdbx_description
1 polymer ?
#
loop_
_entity_poly.entity_id
_entity_poly.type
_entity_poly.pdbx_seq_one_letter_code
_entity_poly.pdbx_strand_id
1 'polypeptide(L)'
;MTFQFDVFPVVGPDDNPRANAKVFQLLRAVRETGSLHRAAKQVGLSYRHAWGVMRGWEDRLGRTLLDMERGRGASLTLFGERMLRAELRLHEQIDPLLRQAMGQFLSELEDASQSQARIRFSGSHDPAVEVLAQTFARQADAAQLDAVFCSAVEGLICLQEKQCEVAGFYVAPQQGSGSIAHQTLRKWLRPTAVRLIALADREQGLMMSAQWTGRVQSLADLARTRARFVNRQRSSGTRLLFDQLLVAEGLYPDQINGYDE
;
A
#
# COMPACT_ATOMS: atom_id res chain seq x y z
N MET A 1 0.78 13.51 -15.02
CA MET A 1 1.60 14.73 -14.85
C MET A 1 3.01 14.41 -15.35
N THR A 2 3.72 15.38 -15.94
CA THR A 2 5.10 15.16 -16.42
C THR A 2 6.03 16.04 -15.61
N PHE A 3 6.99 15.42 -14.92
CA PHE A 3 8.03 16.12 -14.16
C PHE A 3 9.35 16.06 -14.94
N GLN A 4 10.07 17.17 -14.99
CA GLN A 4 11.39 17.27 -15.58
C GLN A 4 12.31 17.98 -14.58
N PHE A 5 13.44 17.35 -14.27
CA PHE A 5 14.49 17.91 -13.42
C PHE A 5 15.75 18.07 -14.28
N ASP A 6 16.21 19.31 -14.41
CA ASP A 6 17.43 19.63 -15.15
C ASP A 6 18.50 20.13 -14.17
N VAL A 7 19.73 19.68 -14.34
CA VAL A 7 20.88 20.10 -13.52
C VAL A 7 21.79 20.99 -14.38
N PHE A 8 22.13 22.17 -13.86
CA PHE A 8 23.02 23.11 -14.55
C PHE A 8 24.13 23.59 -13.61
N PRO A 9 25.37 23.76 -14.10
CA PRO A 9 26.43 24.38 -13.32
C PRO A 9 26.13 25.85 -13.06
N VAL A 10 26.51 26.35 -11.90
CA VAL A 10 26.33 27.74 -11.46
C VAL A 10 27.71 28.35 -11.20
N VAL A 11 28.02 29.47 -11.85
CA VAL A 11 29.37 30.10 -11.78
C VAL A 11 29.41 31.24 -10.76
N GLY A 12 28.26 31.69 -10.25
CA GLY A 12 28.17 32.68 -9.17
C GLY A 12 26.78 32.70 -8.49
N PRO A 13 26.67 33.32 -7.30
CA PRO A 13 25.45 33.28 -6.49
C PRO A 13 24.24 33.98 -7.12
N ASP A 14 24.45 35.01 -7.95
CA ASP A 14 23.39 35.77 -8.65
C ASP A 14 23.14 35.30 -10.09
N ASP A 15 23.58 34.09 -10.43
CA ASP A 15 23.53 33.60 -11.79
C ASP A 15 22.15 33.06 -12.19
N ASN A 16 21.77 33.24 -13.46
CA ASN A 16 20.53 32.68 -13.98
C ASN A 16 20.79 31.24 -14.47
N PRO A 17 20.25 30.21 -13.79
CA PRO A 17 20.54 28.81 -14.13
C PRO A 17 20.16 28.44 -15.56
N ARG A 18 19.14 29.10 -16.15
CA ARG A 18 18.72 28.85 -17.54
C ARG A 18 19.70 29.43 -18.55
N ALA A 19 20.39 30.52 -18.23
CA ALA A 19 21.45 31.06 -19.09
C ALA A 19 22.66 30.12 -19.13
N ASN A 20 22.90 29.37 -18.04
CA ASN A 20 24.00 28.43 -17.91
C ASN A 20 23.84 27.19 -18.78
N ALA A 21 22.61 26.72 -18.97
CA ALA A 21 22.32 25.68 -19.97
C ALA A 21 22.73 26.11 -21.38
N LYS A 22 22.55 27.39 -21.71
CA LYS A 22 22.76 27.91 -23.06
C LYS A 22 24.23 28.04 -23.46
N VAL A 23 25.15 28.28 -22.51
CA VAL A 23 26.59 28.38 -22.86
C VAL A 23 27.11 27.05 -23.41
N PHE A 24 26.78 25.92 -22.80
CA PHE A 24 27.28 24.61 -23.25
C PHE A 24 26.62 24.17 -24.55
N GLN A 25 25.35 24.52 -24.75
CA GLN A 25 24.67 24.36 -26.05
C GLN A 25 25.38 25.18 -27.14
N LEU A 26 25.77 26.43 -26.85
CA LEU A 26 26.51 27.28 -27.78
C LEU A 26 27.92 26.75 -28.04
N LEU A 27 28.67 26.33 -27.03
CA LEU A 27 30.01 25.75 -27.18
C LEU A 27 29.96 24.51 -28.09
N ARG A 28 28.99 23.62 -27.86
CA ARG A 28 28.78 22.42 -28.68
C ARG A 28 28.45 22.77 -30.14
N ALA A 29 27.51 23.69 -30.34
CA ALA A 29 27.10 24.13 -31.66
C ALA A 29 28.21 24.92 -32.40
N VAL A 30 29.06 25.68 -31.69
CA VAL A 30 30.24 26.32 -32.29
C VAL A 30 31.26 25.27 -32.71
N ARG A 31 31.52 24.24 -31.90
CA ARG A 31 32.42 23.14 -32.27
C ARG A 31 31.95 22.42 -33.53
N GLU A 32 30.63 22.25 -33.70
CA GLU A 32 30.02 21.61 -34.88
C GLU A 32 30.00 22.53 -36.11
N THR A 33 29.72 23.82 -35.93
CA THR A 33 29.46 24.75 -37.06
C THR A 33 30.62 25.67 -37.38
N GLY A 34 31.65 25.76 -36.55
CA GLY A 34 32.75 26.73 -36.71
C GLY A 34 32.30 28.20 -36.76
N SER A 35 31.09 28.52 -36.26
CA SER A 35 30.52 29.87 -36.37
C SER A 35 29.53 30.14 -35.24
N LEU A 36 29.78 31.18 -34.44
CA LEU A 36 28.84 31.59 -33.41
C LEU A 36 27.48 32.07 -33.96
N HIS A 37 27.43 32.66 -35.16
CA HIS A 37 26.17 33.04 -35.80
C HIS A 37 25.28 31.82 -36.11
N ARG A 38 25.84 30.79 -36.79
CA ARG A 38 25.16 29.52 -37.04
C ARG A 38 24.79 28.80 -35.75
N ALA A 39 25.70 28.75 -34.78
CA ALA A 39 25.45 28.16 -33.47
C ALA A 39 24.28 28.83 -32.74
N ALA A 40 24.22 30.16 -32.74
CA ALA A 40 23.11 30.90 -32.15
C ALA A 40 21.77 30.50 -32.77
N LYS A 41 21.72 30.38 -34.11
CA LYS A 41 20.51 29.93 -34.83
C LYS A 41 20.11 28.50 -34.45
N GLN A 42 21.07 27.58 -34.31
CA GLN A 42 20.81 26.19 -33.91
C GLN A 42 20.27 26.08 -32.48
N VAL A 43 20.75 26.94 -31.57
CA VAL A 43 20.33 26.98 -30.16
C VAL A 43 19.05 27.79 -29.94
N GLY A 44 18.54 28.47 -30.98
CA GLY A 44 17.33 29.30 -30.95
C GLY A 44 17.54 30.69 -30.33
N LEU A 45 18.76 31.23 -30.41
CA LEU A 45 19.13 32.54 -29.87
C LEU A 45 19.44 33.54 -30.99
N SER A 46 19.22 34.83 -30.73
CA SER A 46 19.76 35.88 -31.60
C SER A 46 21.27 35.96 -31.45
N TYR A 47 21.98 36.35 -32.51
CA TYR A 47 23.44 36.46 -32.48
C TYR A 47 23.94 37.37 -31.34
N ARG A 48 23.29 38.52 -31.13
CA ARG A 48 23.62 39.44 -30.03
C ARG A 48 23.46 38.80 -28.66
N HIS A 49 22.42 37.97 -28.49
CA HIS A 49 22.17 37.28 -27.21
C HIS A 49 23.21 36.18 -26.96
N ALA A 50 23.52 35.38 -27.99
CA ALA A 50 24.58 34.37 -27.91
C ALA A 50 25.94 35.02 -27.57
N TRP A 51 26.27 36.14 -28.21
CA TRP A 51 27.48 36.92 -27.90
C TRP A 51 27.49 37.41 -26.45
N GLY A 52 26.34 37.85 -25.93
CA GLY A 52 26.18 38.26 -24.53
C GLY A 52 26.41 37.13 -23.54
N VAL A 53 25.84 35.94 -23.80
CA VAL A 53 26.04 34.74 -22.95
C VAL A 53 27.51 34.36 -22.89
N MET A 54 28.18 34.31 -24.06
CA MET A 54 29.61 33.96 -24.13
C MET A 54 30.46 34.96 -23.34
N ARG A 55 30.29 36.26 -23.56
CA ARG A 55 31.05 37.29 -22.83
C ARG A 55 30.78 37.25 -21.33
N GLY A 56 29.53 37.10 -20.91
CA GLY A 56 29.20 37.01 -19.48
C GLY A 56 29.90 35.84 -18.79
N TRP A 57 30.05 34.71 -19.49
CA TRP A 57 30.82 33.57 -18.98
C TRP A 57 32.33 33.81 -18.99
N GLU A 58 32.87 34.37 -20.07
CA GLU A 58 34.30 34.70 -20.16
C GLU A 58 34.73 35.71 -19.08
N ASP A 59 33.91 36.73 -18.82
CA ASP A 59 34.15 37.74 -17.79
C ASP A 59 34.19 37.12 -16.38
N ARG A 60 33.25 36.20 -16.07
CA ARG A 60 33.21 35.51 -14.77
C ARG A 60 34.34 34.51 -14.58
N LEU A 61 34.78 33.86 -15.65
CA LEU A 61 35.85 32.87 -15.60
C LEU A 61 37.24 33.49 -15.75
N GLY A 62 37.33 34.75 -16.17
CA GLY A 62 38.58 35.44 -16.48
C GLY A 62 39.35 34.81 -17.64
N ARG A 63 38.69 34.04 -18.51
CA ARG A 63 39.31 33.29 -19.62
C ARG A 63 38.41 33.27 -20.84
N THR A 64 39.01 33.34 -22.03
CA THR A 64 38.28 33.23 -23.30
C THR A 64 37.88 31.79 -23.60
N LEU A 65 36.65 31.63 -24.07
CA LEU A 65 36.05 30.36 -24.48
C LEU A 65 36.10 30.18 -26.00
N LEU A 66 36.06 31.29 -26.75
CA LEU A 66 36.12 31.28 -28.21
C LEU A 66 37.39 31.95 -28.73
N ASP A 67 37.93 31.40 -29.81
CA ASP A 67 38.90 32.07 -30.66
C ASP A 67 38.21 32.55 -31.94
N MET A 68 38.51 33.77 -32.35
CA MET A 68 37.86 34.47 -33.47
C MET A 68 38.89 34.84 -34.51
N GLU A 69 39.07 33.97 -35.50
CA GLU A 69 39.96 34.24 -36.62
C GLU A 69 39.23 35.05 -37.70
N ARG A 70 39.79 36.22 -38.07
CA ARG A 70 39.27 37.04 -39.17
C ARG A 70 39.17 36.19 -40.46
N GLY A 71 37.94 35.99 -40.94
CA GLY A 71 37.64 35.28 -42.18
C GLY A 71 37.49 33.75 -42.06
N ARG A 72 37.72 33.15 -40.88
CA ARG A 72 37.63 31.69 -40.67
C ARG A 72 36.53 31.23 -39.71
N GLY A 73 35.90 32.17 -39.00
CA GLY A 73 34.76 31.88 -38.12
C GLY A 73 35.15 31.86 -36.64
N ALA A 74 34.41 31.09 -35.84
CA ALA A 74 34.63 30.95 -34.41
C ALA A 74 34.98 29.50 -34.08
N SER A 75 36.06 29.29 -33.33
CA SER A 75 36.45 27.99 -32.81
C SER A 75 36.52 28.04 -31.28
N LEU A 76 36.52 26.88 -30.63
CA LEU A 76 36.71 26.81 -29.18
C LEU A 76 38.19 26.99 -28.84
N THR A 77 38.49 27.77 -27.79
CA THR A 77 39.84 27.77 -27.21
C THR A 77 40.12 26.42 -26.55
N LEU A 78 41.38 26.13 -26.19
CA LEU A 78 41.71 24.95 -25.39
C LEU A 78 40.92 24.90 -24.07
N PHE A 79 40.67 26.07 -23.47
CA PHE A 79 39.87 26.18 -22.26
C PHE A 79 38.40 25.86 -22.53
N GLY A 80 37.81 26.41 -23.60
CA GLY A 80 36.45 26.10 -24.04
C GLY A 80 36.24 24.61 -24.37
N GLU A 81 37.20 23.98 -25.05
CA GLU A 81 37.20 22.54 -25.33
C GLU A 81 37.21 21.70 -24.05
N ARG A 82 38.10 22.02 -23.10
CA ARG A 82 38.20 21.30 -21.83
C ARG A 82 36.95 21.49 -20.97
N MET A 83 36.38 22.69 -20.97
CA MET A 83 35.14 23.01 -20.29
C MET A 83 33.97 22.18 -20.86
N LEU A 84 33.80 22.16 -22.18
CA LEU A 84 32.75 21.36 -22.83
C LEU A 84 32.91 19.85 -22.54
N ARG A 85 34.14 19.33 -22.56
CA ARG A 85 34.38 17.91 -22.19
C ARG A 85 34.10 17.62 -20.72
N ALA A 86 34.39 18.56 -19.82
CA ALA A 86 34.09 18.40 -18.41
C ALA A 86 32.58 18.33 -18.16
N GLU A 87 31.79 19.17 -18.85
CA GLU A 87 30.33 19.15 -18.78
C GLU A 87 29.74 17.84 -19.32
N LEU A 88 30.26 17.33 -20.45
CA LEU A 88 29.81 16.06 -21.01
C LEU A 88 30.03 14.90 -20.04
N ARG A 89 31.23 14.81 -19.44
CA ARG A 89 31.54 13.77 -18.44
C ARG A 89 30.69 13.89 -17.18
N LEU A 90 30.34 15.11 -16.79
CA LEU A 90 29.48 15.34 -15.63
C LEU A 90 28.08 14.77 -15.89
N HIS A 91 27.49 15.06 -17.06
CA HIS A 91 26.17 14.53 -17.43
C HIS A 91 26.18 13.00 -17.57
N GLU A 92 27.24 12.41 -18.15
CA GLU A 92 27.38 10.95 -18.22
C GLU A 92 27.31 10.27 -16.84
N GLN A 93 27.79 10.95 -15.78
CA GLN A 93 27.76 10.43 -14.41
C GLN A 93 26.45 10.73 -13.67
N ILE A 94 25.85 11.91 -13.91
CA ILE A 94 24.66 12.38 -13.19
C ILE A 94 23.37 11.83 -13.80
N ASP A 95 23.28 11.71 -15.13
CA ASP A 95 22.06 11.29 -15.82
C ASP A 95 21.50 9.96 -15.32
N PRO A 96 22.31 8.90 -15.07
CA PRO A 96 21.79 7.65 -14.51
C PRO A 96 21.21 7.82 -13.11
N LEU A 97 21.88 8.61 -12.26
CA LEU A 97 21.44 8.88 -10.89
C LEU A 97 20.12 9.66 -10.87
N LEU A 98 19.98 10.66 -11.73
CA LEU A 98 18.73 11.40 -11.90
C LEU A 98 17.59 10.49 -12.38
N ARG A 99 17.84 9.63 -13.37
CA ARG A 99 16.82 8.69 -13.86
C ARG A 99 16.35 7.74 -12.75
N GLN A 100 17.28 7.24 -11.94
CA GLN A 100 16.93 6.39 -10.80
C GLN A 100 16.08 7.15 -9.77
N ALA A 101 16.51 8.35 -9.37
CA ALA A 101 15.77 9.18 -8.42
C ALA A 101 14.37 9.55 -8.94
N MET A 102 14.25 9.85 -10.25
CA MET A 102 12.96 10.11 -10.89
C MET A 102 12.04 8.88 -10.85
N GLY A 103 12.58 7.68 -11.10
CA GLY A 103 11.80 6.45 -11.02
C GLY A 103 11.25 6.21 -9.61
N GLN A 104 12.06 6.44 -8.58
CA GLN A 104 11.64 6.31 -7.18
C GLN A 104 10.56 7.34 -6.84
N PHE A 105 10.77 8.62 -7.19
CA PHE A 105 9.80 9.68 -6.96
C PHE A 105 8.45 9.40 -7.64
N LEU A 106 8.46 8.92 -8.89
CA LEU A 106 7.23 8.57 -9.60
C LEU A 106 6.52 7.37 -8.97
N SER A 107 7.25 6.34 -8.53
CA SER A 107 6.69 5.19 -7.80
C SER A 107 5.98 5.65 -6.53
N GLU A 108 6.63 6.50 -5.72
CA GLU A 108 6.02 7.01 -4.48
C GLU A 108 4.74 7.81 -4.73
N LEU A 109 4.71 8.61 -5.82
CA LEU A 109 3.50 9.33 -6.21
C LEU A 109 2.38 8.38 -6.69
N GLU A 110 2.73 7.31 -7.40
CA GLU A 110 1.77 6.28 -7.82
C GLU A 110 1.20 5.56 -6.59
N ASP A 111 2.05 5.14 -5.66
CA ASP A 111 1.65 4.47 -4.42
C ASP A 111 0.73 5.37 -3.58
N ALA A 112 1.09 6.65 -3.43
CA ALA A 112 0.27 7.63 -2.71
C ALA A 112 -1.07 7.94 -3.42
N SER A 113 -1.14 7.73 -4.74
CA SER A 113 -2.37 7.92 -5.51
C SER A 113 -3.32 6.72 -5.45
N GLN A 114 -2.81 5.53 -5.10
CA GLN A 114 -3.64 4.37 -4.88
C GLN A 114 -4.35 4.52 -3.53
N SER A 115 -5.66 4.70 -3.54
CA SER A 115 -6.45 4.61 -2.31
C SER A 115 -6.28 3.20 -1.75
N GLN A 116 -5.58 3.05 -0.64
CA GLN A 116 -5.44 1.77 0.03
C GLN A 116 -6.85 1.26 0.34
N ALA A 117 -7.29 0.21 -0.37
CA ALA A 117 -8.66 -0.26 -0.28
C ALA A 117 -8.95 -0.67 1.16
N ARG A 118 -9.92 -0.03 1.82
CA ARG A 118 -10.30 -0.40 3.19
C ARG A 118 -11.44 -1.41 3.13
N ILE A 119 -11.20 -2.59 3.69
CA ILE A 119 -12.18 -3.64 3.89
C ILE A 119 -12.57 -3.61 5.36
N ARG A 120 -13.86 -3.41 5.65
CA ARG A 120 -14.41 -3.48 7.01
C ARG A 120 -14.97 -4.87 7.25
N PHE A 121 -14.56 -5.45 8.37
CA PHE A 121 -15.08 -6.71 8.90
C PHE A 121 -15.88 -6.46 10.17
N SER A 122 -17.04 -7.09 10.29
CA SER A 122 -17.82 -7.13 11.53
C SER A 122 -18.33 -8.52 11.83
N GLY A 123 -17.97 -9.09 12.97
CA GLY A 123 -18.40 -10.45 13.25
C GLY A 123 -17.86 -11.05 14.54
N SER A 124 -18.16 -12.33 14.73
CA SER A 124 -17.65 -13.09 15.87
C SER A 124 -16.13 -13.01 15.95
N HIS A 125 -15.60 -12.90 17.17
CA HIS A 125 -14.15 -12.93 17.42
C HIS A 125 -13.53 -14.20 16.84
N ASP A 126 -12.53 -14.05 15.99
CA ASP A 126 -11.82 -15.12 15.30
C ASP A 126 -10.31 -14.80 15.18
N PRO A 127 -9.42 -15.64 15.74
CA PRO A 127 -7.97 -15.44 15.65
C PRO A 127 -7.42 -15.41 14.21
N ALA A 128 -8.02 -16.14 13.27
CA ALA A 128 -7.60 -16.13 11.88
C ALA A 128 -7.85 -14.76 11.23
N VAL A 129 -8.94 -14.08 11.61
CA VAL A 129 -9.23 -12.71 11.16
C VAL A 129 -8.24 -11.71 11.75
N GLU A 130 -7.84 -11.87 13.02
CA GLU A 130 -6.80 -11.04 13.62
C GLU A 130 -5.45 -11.20 12.90
N VAL A 131 -5.05 -12.45 12.62
CA VAL A 131 -3.83 -12.74 11.85
C VAL A 131 -3.92 -12.17 10.44
N LEU A 132 -5.08 -12.26 9.79
CA LEU A 132 -5.31 -11.67 8.47
C LEU A 132 -5.15 -10.15 8.50
N ALA A 133 -5.75 -9.47 9.48
CA ALA A 133 -5.64 -8.02 9.64
C ALA A 133 -4.19 -7.57 9.87
N GLN A 134 -3.45 -8.29 10.71
CA GLN A 134 -2.02 -8.03 10.95
C GLN A 134 -1.15 -8.30 9.72
N THR A 135 -1.56 -9.23 8.86
CA THR A 135 -0.85 -9.54 7.62
C THR A 135 -1.07 -8.43 6.60
N PHE A 136 -2.31 -7.96 6.46
CA PHE A 136 -2.68 -6.83 5.60
C PHE A 136 -1.94 -5.55 6.03
N ALA A 137 -1.86 -5.28 7.33
CA ALA A 137 -1.17 -4.11 7.86
C ALA A 137 0.37 -4.11 7.63
N ARG A 138 0.98 -5.29 7.39
CA ARG A 138 2.43 -5.42 7.16
C ARG A 138 2.84 -5.26 5.70
N GLN A 139 1.88 -5.32 4.78
CA GLN A 139 2.15 -5.27 3.34
C GLN A 139 1.77 -3.87 2.83
N ALA A 140 2.76 -3.10 2.37
CA ALA A 140 2.59 -1.67 2.03
C ALA A 140 1.49 -1.44 0.98
N ASP A 141 1.37 -2.34 0.01
CA ASP A 141 0.42 -2.23 -1.11
C ASP A 141 -0.86 -3.04 -0.89
N ALA A 142 -1.03 -3.69 0.27
CA ALA A 142 -2.25 -4.43 0.56
C ALA A 142 -3.39 -3.50 0.99
N ALA A 143 -4.62 -3.96 0.74
CA ALA A 143 -5.80 -3.39 1.37
C ALA A 143 -5.62 -3.32 2.90
N GLN A 144 -6.29 -2.36 3.55
CA GLN A 144 -6.39 -2.34 5.00
C GLN A 144 -7.62 -3.13 5.44
N LEU A 145 -7.47 -4.02 6.42
CA LEU A 145 -8.59 -4.75 7.03
C LEU A 145 -8.90 -4.17 8.42
N ASP A 146 -10.02 -3.46 8.52
CA ASP A 146 -10.52 -2.91 9.78
C ASP A 146 -11.52 -3.89 10.40
N ALA A 147 -11.12 -4.60 11.46
CA ALA A 147 -11.95 -5.62 12.11
C ALA A 147 -12.61 -5.09 13.40
N VAL A 148 -13.93 -5.27 13.49
CA VAL A 148 -14.71 -5.03 14.71
C VAL A 148 -15.38 -6.32 15.15
N PHE A 149 -15.15 -6.73 16.39
CA PHE A 149 -15.71 -7.98 16.90
C PHE A 149 -17.01 -7.75 17.66
N CYS A 150 -18.06 -8.44 17.21
CA CYS A 150 -19.42 -8.38 17.72
C CYS A 150 -20.10 -9.76 17.60
N SER A 151 -21.37 -9.87 17.98
CA SER A 151 -22.12 -11.12 17.78
C SER A 151 -22.35 -11.42 16.30
N ALA A 152 -22.66 -12.69 15.97
CA ALA A 152 -23.00 -13.11 14.61
C ALA A 152 -24.17 -12.31 14.01
N VAL A 153 -25.16 -11.98 14.85
CA VAL A 153 -26.34 -11.20 14.43
C VAL A 153 -25.97 -9.75 14.15
N GLU A 154 -25.20 -9.11 15.03
CA GLU A 154 -24.74 -7.72 14.83
C GLU A 154 -23.89 -7.62 13.57
N GLY A 155 -22.97 -8.54 13.34
CA GLY A 155 -22.15 -8.56 12.13
C GLY A 155 -22.98 -8.66 10.84
N LEU A 156 -24.04 -9.49 10.83
CA LEU A 156 -24.94 -9.59 9.70
C LEU A 156 -25.84 -8.37 9.51
N ILE A 157 -26.20 -7.67 10.59
CA ILE A 157 -26.90 -6.38 10.52
C ILE A 157 -25.97 -5.33 9.89
N CYS A 158 -24.72 -5.22 10.35
CA CYS A 158 -23.72 -4.32 9.76
C CYS A 158 -23.55 -4.57 8.27
N LEU A 159 -23.53 -5.84 7.83
CA LEU A 159 -23.44 -6.20 6.42
C LEU A 159 -24.67 -5.76 5.62
N GLN A 160 -25.88 -6.02 6.15
CA GLN A 160 -27.12 -5.63 5.49
C GLN A 160 -27.26 -4.10 5.36
N GLU A 161 -26.82 -3.37 6.38
CA GLU A 161 -26.82 -1.91 6.42
C GLU A 161 -25.63 -1.27 5.67
N LYS A 162 -24.78 -2.09 5.04
CA LYS A 162 -23.58 -1.66 4.30
C LYS A 162 -22.56 -0.88 5.16
N GLN A 163 -22.53 -1.17 6.46
CA GLN A 163 -21.53 -0.63 7.38
C GLN A 163 -20.21 -1.44 7.32
N CYS A 164 -20.28 -2.69 6.87
CA CYS A 164 -19.11 -3.51 6.56
C CYS A 164 -19.25 -4.22 5.21
N GLU A 165 -18.12 -4.62 4.62
CA GLU A 165 -18.08 -5.43 3.39
C GLU A 165 -18.12 -6.93 3.69
N VAL A 166 -17.63 -7.32 4.88
CA VAL A 166 -17.51 -8.71 5.30
C VAL A 166 -18.10 -8.90 6.69
N ALA A 167 -18.91 -9.94 6.85
CA ALA A 167 -19.36 -10.38 8.16
C ALA A 167 -18.85 -11.79 8.48
N GLY A 168 -18.42 -11.98 9.73
CA GLY A 168 -17.92 -13.27 10.22
C GLY A 168 -18.81 -13.87 11.30
N PHE A 169 -19.08 -15.17 11.19
CA PHE A 169 -19.83 -15.92 12.18
C PHE A 169 -19.49 -17.40 12.10
N TYR A 170 -19.82 -18.12 13.16
CA TYR A 170 -19.64 -19.56 13.23
C TYR A 170 -20.95 -20.29 13.01
N VAL A 171 -20.89 -21.40 12.31
CA VAL A 171 -21.98 -22.36 12.17
C VAL A 171 -21.47 -23.74 12.60
N ALA A 172 -22.34 -24.55 13.23
CA ALA A 172 -21.98 -25.94 13.52
C ALA A 172 -21.89 -26.73 12.20
N PRO A 173 -21.04 -27.77 12.11
CA PRO A 173 -20.87 -28.55 10.87
C PRO A 173 -22.14 -29.32 10.45
N GLN A 174 -22.99 -29.71 11.40
CA GLN A 174 -24.30 -30.30 11.09
C GLN A 174 -25.37 -29.22 11.05
N GLN A 175 -25.86 -28.91 9.84
CA GLN A 175 -26.97 -27.99 9.62
C GLN A 175 -28.03 -28.64 8.75
N GLY A 176 -29.29 -28.47 9.14
CA GLY A 176 -30.46 -28.81 8.35
C GLY A 176 -31.44 -27.64 8.36
N SER A 177 -32.37 -27.65 7.41
CA SER A 177 -33.47 -26.70 7.43
C SER A 177 -34.22 -26.81 8.75
N GLY A 178 -34.12 -25.77 9.58
CA GLY A 178 -34.80 -25.71 10.87
C GLY A 178 -33.86 -25.77 12.08
N SER A 179 -32.54 -25.91 11.89
CA SER A 179 -31.58 -25.76 12.99
C SER A 179 -31.67 -24.37 13.63
N ILE A 180 -31.19 -24.24 14.88
CA ILE A 180 -31.19 -22.95 15.60
C ILE A 180 -30.40 -21.90 14.82
N ALA A 181 -29.22 -22.26 14.29
CA ALA A 181 -28.42 -21.37 13.46
C ALA A 181 -29.15 -20.97 12.16
N HIS A 182 -29.81 -21.92 11.48
CA HIS A 182 -30.60 -21.61 10.29
C HIS A 182 -31.74 -20.63 10.62
N GLN A 183 -32.53 -20.92 11.66
CA GLN A 183 -33.66 -20.06 12.03
C GLN A 183 -33.21 -18.64 12.44
N THR A 184 -32.08 -18.55 13.15
CA THR A 184 -31.52 -17.30 13.64
C THR A 184 -30.97 -16.44 12.50
N LEU A 185 -30.21 -17.02 11.58
CA LEU A 185 -29.40 -16.26 10.62
C LEU A 185 -30.04 -16.12 9.22
N ARG A 186 -30.98 -17.01 8.83
CA ARG A 186 -31.52 -17.10 7.46
C ARG A 186 -32.04 -15.80 6.85
N LYS A 187 -32.57 -14.88 7.67
CA LYS A 187 -33.16 -13.64 7.16
C LYS A 187 -32.13 -12.70 6.52
N TRP A 188 -30.85 -12.83 6.90
CA TRP A 188 -29.73 -12.06 6.35
C TRP A 188 -28.95 -12.82 5.26
N LEU A 189 -29.04 -14.15 5.24
CA LEU A 189 -28.24 -15.01 4.35
C LEU A 189 -28.97 -15.37 3.04
N ARG A 190 -29.48 -14.36 2.33
CA ARG A 190 -30.15 -14.57 1.03
C ARG A 190 -29.11 -14.86 -0.06
N PRO A 191 -29.17 -15.98 -0.79
CA PRO A 191 -28.16 -16.34 -1.81
C PRO A 191 -27.98 -15.31 -2.93
N THR A 192 -28.99 -14.48 -3.18
CA THR A 192 -28.94 -13.39 -4.17
C THR A 192 -28.20 -12.16 -3.67
N ALA A 193 -28.04 -12.00 -2.35
CA ALA A 193 -27.47 -10.81 -1.72
C ALA A 193 -26.07 -11.03 -1.15
N VAL A 194 -25.73 -12.27 -0.77
CA VAL A 194 -24.44 -12.58 -0.13
C VAL A 194 -23.76 -13.79 -0.75
N ARG A 195 -22.48 -13.94 -0.44
CA ARG A 195 -21.69 -15.15 -0.67
C ARG A 195 -21.16 -15.64 0.67
N LEU A 196 -21.17 -16.96 0.86
CA LEU A 196 -20.54 -17.59 2.01
C LEU A 196 -19.16 -18.07 1.58
N ILE A 197 -18.15 -17.73 2.37
CA ILE A 197 -16.76 -18.13 2.17
C ILE A 197 -16.36 -18.90 3.42
N ALA A 198 -15.95 -20.16 3.25
CA ALA A 198 -15.38 -20.94 4.34
C ALA A 198 -13.99 -20.39 4.65
N LEU A 199 -13.78 -19.93 5.88
CA LEU A 199 -12.51 -19.35 6.32
C LEU A 199 -11.63 -20.40 7.01
N ALA A 200 -12.16 -21.02 8.06
CA ALA A 200 -11.44 -21.99 8.87
C ALA A 200 -12.43 -22.92 9.56
N ASP A 201 -11.99 -24.17 9.77
CA ASP A 201 -12.62 -25.08 10.70
C ASP A 201 -11.98 -24.93 12.08
N ARG A 202 -12.77 -25.14 13.13
CA ARG A 202 -12.29 -25.15 14.51
C ARG A 202 -12.81 -26.36 15.25
N GLU A 203 -11.96 -26.94 16.06
CA GLU A 203 -12.35 -27.95 17.03
C GLU A 203 -12.61 -27.29 18.38
N GLN A 204 -13.73 -27.64 19.01
CA GLN A 204 -14.07 -27.18 20.35
C GLN A 204 -14.20 -28.39 21.27
N GLY A 205 -13.63 -28.27 22.47
CA GLY A 205 -13.67 -29.31 23.48
C GLY A 205 -13.98 -28.74 24.86
N LEU A 206 -14.25 -29.64 25.80
CA LEU A 206 -14.44 -29.29 27.20
C LEU A 206 -13.09 -29.06 27.87
N MET A 207 -12.92 -27.89 28.49
CA MET A 207 -11.83 -27.65 29.43
C MET A 207 -12.29 -28.02 30.82
N MET A 208 -11.60 -28.94 31.49
CA MET A 208 -12.02 -29.46 32.79
C MET A 208 -10.84 -29.71 33.72
N SER A 209 -11.10 -29.65 35.02
CA SER A 209 -10.15 -30.06 36.06
C SER A 209 -9.91 -31.57 36.02
N ALA A 210 -8.72 -32.02 36.41
CA ALA A 210 -8.30 -33.43 36.37
C ALA A 210 -9.27 -34.42 37.04
N GLN A 211 -10.00 -34.00 38.07
CA GLN A 211 -11.01 -34.83 38.76
C GLN A 211 -12.19 -35.26 37.86
N TRP A 212 -12.45 -34.54 36.77
CA TRP A 212 -13.50 -34.86 35.81
C TRP A 212 -12.98 -35.62 34.59
N THR A 213 -11.66 -35.67 34.42
CA THR A 213 -11.00 -36.43 33.35
C THR A 213 -11.39 -37.90 33.45
N GLY A 214 -11.87 -38.47 32.33
CA GLY A 214 -12.35 -39.86 32.26
C GLY A 214 -13.75 -40.09 32.83
N ARG A 215 -14.33 -39.11 33.56
CA ARG A 215 -15.71 -39.16 34.06
C ARG A 215 -16.69 -38.41 33.16
N VAL A 216 -16.20 -37.39 32.46
CA VAL A 216 -16.96 -36.59 31.48
C VAL A 216 -16.31 -36.74 30.11
N GLN A 217 -16.94 -37.50 29.22
CA GLN A 217 -16.49 -37.68 27.83
C GLN A 217 -17.55 -37.26 26.80
N SER A 218 -18.77 -36.97 27.26
CA SER A 218 -19.93 -36.56 26.45
C SER A 218 -20.77 -35.52 27.18
N LEU A 219 -21.73 -34.88 26.49
CA LEU A 219 -22.68 -33.99 27.14
C LEU A 219 -23.64 -34.76 28.05
N ALA A 220 -23.98 -36.00 27.68
CA ALA A 220 -24.72 -36.91 28.57
C ALA A 220 -23.99 -37.16 29.90
N ASP A 221 -22.66 -37.33 29.88
CA ASP A 221 -21.88 -37.45 31.12
C ASP A 221 -21.88 -36.15 31.94
N LEU A 222 -21.85 -35.00 31.27
CA LEU A 222 -21.94 -33.70 31.94
C LEU A 222 -23.25 -33.59 32.73
N ALA A 223 -24.38 -33.96 32.12
CA ALA A 223 -25.69 -34.01 32.77
C ALA A 223 -25.74 -35.04 33.92
N ARG A 224 -25.23 -36.26 33.68
CA ARG A 224 -25.24 -37.38 34.65
C ARG A 224 -24.38 -37.09 35.89
N THR A 225 -23.18 -36.56 35.69
CA THR A 225 -22.22 -36.31 36.77
C THR A 225 -22.53 -35.06 37.58
N ARG A 226 -23.43 -34.19 37.08
CA ARG A 226 -23.74 -32.89 37.67
C ARG A 226 -22.50 -32.02 37.88
N ALA A 227 -21.45 -32.23 37.09
CA ALA A 227 -20.28 -31.36 37.12
C ALA A 227 -20.71 -29.91 36.80
N ARG A 228 -20.23 -28.94 37.57
CA ARG A 228 -20.55 -27.53 37.34
C ARG A 228 -19.96 -27.10 35.99
N PHE A 229 -20.83 -26.71 35.07
CA PHE A 229 -20.46 -26.18 33.77
C PHE A 229 -20.44 -24.65 33.84
N VAL A 230 -19.41 -24.05 33.23
CA VAL A 230 -19.31 -22.59 33.11
C VAL A 230 -19.53 -22.22 31.66
N ASN A 231 -20.62 -21.53 31.40
CA ASN A 231 -21.02 -21.17 30.05
C ASN A 231 -20.19 -20.03 29.45
N ARG A 232 -20.13 -19.98 28.11
CA ARG A 232 -19.79 -18.75 27.40
C ARG A 232 -20.99 -17.79 27.41
N GLN A 233 -20.72 -16.52 27.19
CA GLN A 233 -21.73 -15.46 27.04
C GLN A 233 -22.87 -15.90 26.09
N ARG A 234 -24.12 -15.57 26.45
CA ARG A 234 -25.32 -16.05 25.75
C ARG A 234 -25.32 -15.78 24.24
N SER A 235 -24.76 -14.64 23.83
CA SER A 235 -24.67 -14.21 22.43
C SER A 235 -23.52 -14.84 21.63
N SER A 236 -22.68 -15.68 22.25
CA SER A 236 -21.54 -16.28 21.56
C SER A 236 -21.92 -17.45 20.67
N GLY A 237 -21.22 -17.60 19.55
CA GLY A 237 -21.37 -18.78 18.69
C GLY A 237 -21.04 -20.10 19.39
N THR A 238 -20.20 -20.10 20.43
CA THR A 238 -19.93 -21.29 21.25
C THR A 238 -21.11 -21.67 22.12
N ARG A 239 -21.83 -20.70 22.69
CA ARG A 239 -23.08 -20.97 23.41
C ARG A 239 -24.14 -21.55 22.47
N LEU A 240 -24.31 -20.94 21.29
CA LEU A 240 -25.23 -21.44 20.27
C LEU A 240 -24.90 -22.89 19.85
N LEU A 241 -23.61 -23.20 19.65
CA LEU A 241 -23.16 -24.55 19.36
C LEU A 241 -23.50 -25.52 20.50
N PHE A 242 -23.20 -25.14 21.74
CA PHE A 242 -23.47 -25.97 22.91
C PHE A 242 -24.96 -26.31 23.02
N ASP A 243 -25.83 -25.32 22.86
CA ASP A 243 -27.28 -25.50 22.90
C ASP A 243 -27.78 -26.42 21.76
N GLN A 244 -27.20 -26.29 20.56
CA GLN A 244 -27.49 -27.18 19.45
C GLN A 244 -27.06 -28.62 19.73
N LEU A 245 -25.90 -28.82 20.38
CA LEU A 245 -25.40 -30.15 20.75
C LEU A 245 -26.24 -30.78 21.86
N LEU A 246 -26.71 -30.02 22.84
CA LEU A 246 -27.65 -30.51 23.86
C LEU A 246 -28.92 -31.06 23.21
N VAL A 247 -29.54 -30.27 22.32
CA VAL A 247 -30.74 -30.70 21.60
C VAL A 247 -30.48 -31.93 20.75
N ALA A 248 -29.32 -32.01 20.08
CA ALA A 248 -28.94 -33.17 19.27
C ALA A 248 -28.77 -34.45 20.11
N GLU A 249 -28.34 -34.34 21.37
CA GLU A 249 -28.25 -35.46 22.32
C GLU A 249 -29.56 -35.69 23.11
N GLY A 250 -30.63 -34.94 22.83
CA GLY A 250 -31.90 -35.05 23.56
C GLY A 250 -31.83 -34.54 25.01
N LEU A 251 -30.87 -33.66 25.30
CA LEU A 251 -30.66 -33.05 26.59
C LEU A 251 -31.31 -31.66 26.65
N TYR A 252 -31.74 -31.29 27.86
CA TYR A 252 -32.33 -29.99 28.16
C TYR A 252 -31.38 -29.14 29.02
N PRO A 253 -31.40 -27.81 28.86
CA PRO A 253 -30.58 -26.88 29.63
C PRO A 253 -30.59 -27.07 31.16
N ASP A 254 -31.76 -27.40 31.73
CA ASP A 254 -31.98 -27.60 33.17
C ASP A 254 -31.30 -28.87 33.72
N GLN A 255 -30.88 -29.77 32.83
CA GLN A 255 -30.10 -30.95 33.19
C GLN A 255 -28.61 -30.62 33.39
N ILE A 256 -28.16 -29.44 32.95
CA ILE A 256 -26.77 -29.00 33.06
C ILE A 256 -26.59 -28.13 34.31
N ASN A 257 -25.79 -28.61 35.25
CA ASN A 257 -25.49 -27.87 36.48
C ASN A 257 -24.69 -26.59 36.16
N GLY A 258 -25.19 -25.42 36.59
CA GLY A 258 -24.57 -24.12 36.29
C GLY A 258 -24.93 -23.53 34.93
N TYR A 259 -25.98 -24.02 34.24
CA TYR A 259 -26.31 -23.55 32.89
C TYR A 259 -26.68 -22.06 32.82
N ASP A 260 -27.42 -21.56 33.81
CA ASP A 260 -27.87 -20.15 33.88
C ASP A 260 -27.01 -19.27 34.80
N GLU A 261 -26.01 -19.86 35.46
CA GLU A 261 -25.00 -19.12 36.26
C GLU A 261 -23.99 -18.38 35.36
#